data_AF-A0A8S9DT71-F1
#
_entry.id   AF-A0A8S9DT71-F1
#
_cell.length_a   1.000
_cell.length_b   1.000
_cell.length_c   1.000
_cell.angle_alpha   90.00
_cell.angle_beta   90.00
_cell.angle_gamma   90.00
#
_symmetry.space_group_name_H-M   'P 1'
#
loop_
_entity.id
_entity.type
_entity.pdbx_description
1 polymer ?
#
loop_
_entity_poly.entity_id
_entity_poly.type
_entity_poly.pdbx_seq_one_letter_code
_entity_poly.pdbx_strand_id
1 'polypeptide(L)'
;TRAMAEKVFGTTDVTGRTLTVDGDTELVVTAVIEMPGDTDFTFTALAPVAVYERALPGYATERNWANVFWRHFVLLREGASVESLTARFPAFIAEQIGDLPIKFSFVMTPLTEIHLLRTSQGGAAGFSNLQRVQLFAGIALCILLIAVVNFMNLATAGAARRAREVGVKLAMGTSRLRLIRQFLGESLLMVVLAMLLALALAEALVLPLVNGSLQWNLQLTDVSPLLGMSVLTGASLLLAVLAGAYPAFYLTAWNATKVLRGEVTRGRSGQWFRNTLVVVQFTISIALIVATLVMSAQLRFARNADKGFDLSGVMMLALPSNLGAQSSEYQVLLNRLRAVPGVDDVALTTGTILTQAATVLVTTQDAPEGGRLALMPSTENLLEFFRIPLLAGRYPGSAGIDDSVLFSRPASVANAAPTGGVVLNAAAAGLFGWT
;
A
#
# COMPACT_ATOMS: atom_id res chain seq x y z
N THR A 1 -10.32 -22.13 -3.70
CA THR A 1 -8.85 -22.32 -3.70
C THR A 1 -8.49 -23.54 -2.85
N ARG A 2 -7.29 -24.11 -2.95
CA ARG A 2 -6.81 -25.21 -2.07
C ARG A 2 -7.08 -24.91 -0.61
N ALA A 3 -6.60 -23.76 -0.12
CA ALA A 3 -6.77 -23.34 1.27
C ALA A 3 -8.23 -23.30 1.73
N MET A 4 -9.15 -22.84 0.86
CA MET A 4 -10.58 -22.83 1.18
C MET A 4 -11.19 -24.24 1.17
N ALA A 5 -10.79 -25.10 0.22
CA ALA A 5 -11.26 -26.48 0.16
C ALA A 5 -10.85 -27.27 1.41
N GLU A 6 -9.59 -27.14 1.83
CA GLU A 6 -9.07 -27.75 3.05
C GLU A 6 -9.78 -27.20 4.30
N LYS A 7 -10.02 -25.87 4.36
CA LYS A 7 -10.72 -25.25 5.49
C LYS A 7 -12.16 -25.75 5.64
N VAL A 8 -12.88 -25.92 4.54
CA VAL A 8 -14.33 -26.27 4.57
C VAL A 8 -14.55 -27.77 4.61
N PHE A 9 -13.80 -28.55 3.83
CA PHE A 9 -14.04 -29.98 3.62
C PHE A 9 -12.92 -30.88 4.18
N GLY A 10 -11.82 -30.31 4.67
CA GLY A 10 -10.65 -31.06 5.13
C GLY A 10 -9.82 -31.70 4.01
N THR A 11 -10.18 -31.49 2.74
CA THR A 11 -9.51 -32.10 1.58
C THR A 11 -9.65 -31.24 0.33
N THR A 12 -8.77 -31.43 -0.65
CA THR A 12 -8.85 -30.81 -1.98
C THR A 12 -9.71 -31.61 -2.96
N ASP A 13 -9.97 -32.90 -2.68
CA ASP A 13 -10.82 -33.75 -3.53
C ASP A 13 -12.30 -33.54 -3.18
N VAL A 14 -12.82 -32.40 -3.64
CA VAL A 14 -14.17 -31.92 -3.32
C VAL A 14 -15.02 -31.65 -4.56
N THR A 15 -14.52 -32.05 -5.74
CA THR A 15 -15.27 -31.87 -6.99
C THR A 15 -16.60 -32.65 -6.93
N GLY A 16 -17.68 -32.01 -7.38
CA GLY A 16 -19.03 -32.55 -7.30
C GLY A 16 -19.72 -32.42 -5.95
N ARG A 17 -19.03 -31.97 -4.88
CA ARG A 17 -19.68 -31.67 -3.59
C ARG A 17 -20.44 -30.35 -3.64
N THR A 18 -21.50 -30.24 -2.86
CA THR A 18 -22.31 -29.03 -2.75
C THR A 18 -21.84 -28.10 -1.62
N LEU A 19 -22.09 -26.82 -1.80
CA LEU A 19 -21.77 -25.73 -0.88
C LEU A 19 -22.96 -24.76 -0.87
N THR A 20 -23.48 -24.44 0.30
CA THR A 20 -24.61 -23.50 0.42
C THR A 20 -24.07 -22.11 0.73
N VAL A 21 -24.31 -21.16 -0.18
CA VAL A 21 -23.96 -19.75 -0.04
C VAL A 21 -25.16 -18.99 0.53
N ASP A 22 -24.90 -18.20 1.58
CA ASP A 22 -25.87 -17.36 2.29
C ASP A 22 -27.14 -18.10 2.78
N GLY A 23 -27.07 -19.42 2.94
CA GLY A 23 -28.15 -20.27 3.45
C GLY A 23 -29.15 -20.75 2.40
N ASP A 24 -29.23 -20.08 1.25
CA ASP A 24 -30.33 -20.28 0.30
C ASP A 24 -29.88 -20.72 -1.10
N THR A 25 -28.57 -20.62 -1.41
CA THR A 25 -28.05 -20.95 -2.74
C THR A 25 -27.09 -22.12 -2.71
N GLU A 26 -27.54 -23.28 -3.17
CA GLU A 26 -26.67 -24.45 -3.36
C GLU A 26 -25.83 -24.31 -4.63
N LEU A 27 -24.52 -24.43 -4.49
CA LEU A 27 -23.54 -24.45 -5.57
C LEU A 27 -22.76 -25.75 -5.54
N VAL A 28 -22.44 -26.30 -6.72
CA VAL A 28 -21.59 -27.48 -6.85
C VAL A 28 -20.16 -27.04 -7.11
N VAL A 29 -19.20 -27.61 -6.38
CA VAL A 29 -17.77 -27.36 -6.59
C VAL A 29 -17.33 -28.03 -7.90
N THR A 30 -16.97 -27.25 -8.90
CA THR A 30 -16.54 -27.74 -10.21
C THR A 30 -15.02 -27.94 -10.30
N ALA A 31 -14.24 -27.11 -9.60
CA ALA A 31 -12.79 -27.16 -9.63
C ALA A 31 -12.17 -26.58 -8.36
N VAL A 32 -10.95 -27.04 -8.05
CA VAL A 32 -10.09 -26.46 -7.01
C VAL A 32 -8.79 -26.01 -7.68
N ILE A 33 -8.43 -24.74 -7.46
CA ILE A 33 -7.19 -24.16 -7.98
C ILE A 33 -6.23 -23.78 -6.84
N GLU A 34 -4.94 -23.83 -7.14
CA GLU A 34 -3.89 -23.22 -6.33
C GLU A 34 -3.74 -21.75 -6.74
N MET A 35 -3.69 -20.85 -5.76
CA MET A 35 -3.43 -19.43 -6.04
C MET A 35 -1.93 -19.18 -6.03
N PRO A 36 -1.36 -18.54 -7.07
CA PRO A 36 -0.01 -18.00 -6.99
C PRO A 36 0.11 -17.02 -5.82
N GLY A 37 1.27 -16.99 -5.15
CA GLY A 37 1.50 -16.09 -4.02
C GLY A 37 1.72 -14.62 -4.43
N ASP A 38 2.05 -14.39 -5.69
CA ASP A 38 2.50 -13.13 -6.29
C ASP A 38 1.45 -12.49 -7.22
N THR A 39 0.16 -12.67 -6.90
CA THR A 39 -0.96 -12.16 -7.71
C THR A 39 -1.76 -11.07 -7.01
N ASP A 40 -2.14 -10.03 -7.77
CA ASP A 40 -3.12 -9.03 -7.34
C ASP A 40 -4.55 -9.57 -7.30
N PHE A 41 -4.79 -10.73 -7.93
CA PHE A 41 -6.09 -11.37 -7.98
C PHE A 41 -6.29 -12.27 -6.77
N THR A 42 -6.62 -11.70 -5.62
CA THR A 42 -6.89 -12.49 -4.41
C THR A 42 -8.38 -12.84 -4.32
N PHE A 43 -8.71 -14.12 -4.36
CA PHE A 43 -10.07 -14.63 -4.09
C PHE A 43 -10.03 -15.99 -3.38
N THR A 44 -11.08 -16.30 -2.62
CA THR A 44 -11.24 -17.58 -1.92
C THR A 44 -12.10 -18.57 -2.72
N ALA A 45 -13.10 -18.06 -3.43
CA ALA A 45 -14.00 -18.78 -4.32
C ALA A 45 -14.44 -17.88 -5.49
N LEU A 46 -14.81 -18.49 -6.61
CA LEU A 46 -15.46 -17.83 -7.75
C LEU A 46 -16.81 -18.48 -7.98
N ALA A 47 -17.83 -17.64 -8.20
CA ALA A 47 -19.17 -18.07 -8.53
C ALA A 47 -19.65 -17.34 -9.79
N PRO A 48 -20.59 -17.93 -10.57
CA PRO A 48 -21.20 -17.24 -11.70
C PRO A 48 -21.86 -15.93 -11.27
N VAL A 49 -21.79 -14.90 -12.12
CA VAL A 49 -22.42 -13.59 -11.88
C VAL A 49 -23.92 -13.71 -11.57
N ALA A 50 -24.60 -14.67 -12.21
CA ALA A 50 -26.01 -14.97 -11.98
C ALA A 50 -26.37 -15.27 -10.51
N VAL A 51 -25.42 -15.81 -9.73
CA VAL A 51 -25.61 -16.04 -8.28
C VAL A 51 -25.78 -14.70 -7.55
N TYR A 52 -24.98 -13.70 -7.91
CA TYR A 52 -25.06 -12.37 -7.32
C TYR A 52 -26.30 -11.61 -7.79
N GLU A 53 -26.72 -11.77 -9.05
CA GLU A 53 -27.97 -11.18 -9.55
C GLU A 53 -29.21 -11.72 -8.84
N ARG A 54 -29.21 -13.01 -8.47
CA ARG A 54 -30.29 -13.59 -7.66
C ARG A 54 -30.31 -13.03 -6.24
N ALA A 55 -29.14 -12.85 -5.62
CA ALA A 55 -29.03 -12.28 -4.28
C ALA A 55 -29.37 -10.77 -4.25
N LEU A 56 -29.00 -10.04 -5.29
CA LEU A 56 -29.22 -8.59 -5.43
C LEU A 56 -29.75 -8.26 -6.84
N PRO A 57 -31.07 -8.46 -7.08
CA PRO A 57 -31.69 -8.19 -8.37
C PRO A 57 -31.47 -6.75 -8.83
N GLY A 58 -31.01 -6.57 -10.07
CA GLY A 58 -30.75 -5.26 -10.69
C GLY A 58 -29.38 -4.65 -10.39
N TYR A 59 -28.63 -5.16 -9.41
CA TYR A 59 -27.27 -4.70 -9.10
C TYR A 59 -26.22 -5.28 -10.05
N ALA A 60 -26.38 -6.54 -10.49
CA ALA A 60 -25.37 -7.28 -11.26
C ALA A 60 -25.85 -7.73 -12.65
N THR A 61 -26.74 -6.97 -13.28
CA THR A 61 -27.13 -7.25 -14.67
C THR A 61 -25.93 -7.04 -15.60
N GLU A 62 -25.69 -7.98 -16.52
CA GLU A 62 -24.59 -7.94 -17.50
C GLU A 62 -24.58 -6.66 -18.38
N ARG A 63 -25.69 -5.91 -18.39
CA ARG A 63 -25.85 -4.66 -19.14
C ARG A 63 -25.63 -3.39 -18.32
N ASN A 64 -25.41 -3.50 -17.01
CA ASN A 64 -25.24 -2.33 -16.15
C ASN A 64 -23.79 -1.83 -16.15
N TRP A 65 -23.37 -1.20 -17.24
CA TRP A 65 -22.08 -0.51 -17.35
C TRP A 65 -21.96 0.73 -16.44
N ALA A 66 -23.06 1.16 -15.81
CA ALA A 66 -23.04 2.22 -14.79
C ALA A 66 -22.61 1.70 -13.41
N ASN A 67 -22.41 0.39 -13.24
CA ASN A 67 -21.99 -0.18 -11.98
C ASN A 67 -20.46 -0.02 -11.75
N VAL A 68 -20.10 0.91 -10.88
CA VAL A 68 -18.71 1.24 -10.51
C VAL A 68 -18.09 0.30 -9.46
N PHE A 69 -18.85 -0.68 -8.97
CA PHE A 69 -18.34 -1.68 -8.02
C PHE A 69 -17.64 -2.86 -8.73
N TRP A 70 -17.81 -2.99 -10.04
CA TRP A 70 -17.19 -4.04 -10.84
C TRP A 70 -15.84 -3.60 -11.39
N ARG A 71 -14.88 -4.52 -11.41
CA ARG A 71 -13.66 -4.37 -12.19
C ARG A 71 -13.84 -5.09 -13.51
N HIS A 72 -13.70 -4.34 -14.60
CA HIS A 72 -13.82 -4.88 -15.95
C HIS A 72 -12.43 -5.19 -16.52
N PHE A 73 -12.25 -6.42 -17.00
CA PHE A 73 -11.04 -6.85 -17.69
C PHE A 73 -11.37 -7.08 -19.17
N VAL A 74 -10.56 -6.51 -20.05
CA VAL A 74 -10.72 -6.62 -21.50
C VAL A 74 -9.45 -7.19 -22.11
N LEU A 75 -9.55 -8.34 -22.77
CA LEU A 75 -8.44 -8.94 -23.51
C LEU A 75 -8.45 -8.41 -24.95
N LEU A 76 -7.37 -7.75 -25.36
CA LEU A 76 -7.22 -7.22 -26.70
C LEU A 76 -6.74 -8.31 -27.67
N ARG A 77 -7.18 -8.23 -28.93
CA ARG A 77 -6.61 -9.05 -30.02
C ARG A 77 -5.19 -8.59 -30.31
N GLU A 78 -4.38 -9.49 -30.83
CA GLU A 78 -3.03 -9.16 -31.31
C GLU A 78 -3.08 -8.00 -32.32
N GLY A 79 -2.24 -6.98 -32.11
CA GLY A 79 -2.16 -5.78 -32.95
C GLY A 79 -3.21 -4.70 -32.68
N ALA A 80 -4.16 -4.88 -31.76
CA ALA A 80 -5.09 -3.82 -31.37
C ALA A 80 -4.41 -2.78 -30.46
N SER A 81 -4.62 -1.48 -30.72
CA SER A 81 -4.07 -0.42 -29.87
C SER A 81 -5.02 -0.03 -28.74
N VAL A 82 -4.45 0.08 -27.53
CA VAL A 82 -5.16 0.56 -26.33
C VAL A 82 -5.71 1.97 -26.56
N GLU A 83 -4.96 2.82 -27.24
CA GLU A 83 -5.33 4.21 -27.54
C GLU A 83 -6.58 4.30 -28.42
N SER A 84 -6.65 3.49 -29.48
CA SER A 84 -7.83 3.44 -30.37
C SER A 84 -9.07 2.97 -29.63
N LEU A 85 -8.92 1.99 -28.74
CA LEU A 85 -10.05 1.51 -27.94
C LEU A 85 -10.49 2.55 -26.91
N THR A 86 -9.53 3.19 -26.22
CA THR A 86 -9.79 4.24 -25.22
C THR A 86 -10.52 5.43 -25.84
N ALA A 87 -10.19 5.81 -27.07
CA ALA A 87 -10.86 6.91 -27.77
C ALA A 87 -12.33 6.59 -28.12
N ARG A 88 -12.66 5.32 -28.38
CA ARG A 88 -14.02 4.88 -28.75
C ARG A 88 -14.89 4.54 -27.54
N PHE A 89 -14.27 4.26 -26.41
CA PHE A 89 -14.96 3.76 -25.22
C PHE A 89 -16.00 4.74 -24.63
N PRO A 90 -15.77 6.07 -24.59
CA PRO A 90 -16.78 7.00 -24.09
C PRO A 90 -18.10 6.95 -24.86
N ALA A 91 -18.03 6.82 -26.19
CA ALA A 91 -19.22 6.71 -27.04
C ALA A 91 -19.98 5.39 -26.78
N PHE A 92 -19.23 4.29 -26.64
CA PHE A 92 -19.80 2.99 -26.26
C PHE A 92 -20.52 3.06 -24.91
N ILE A 93 -19.89 3.68 -23.91
CA ILE A 93 -20.47 3.82 -22.57
C ILE A 93 -21.73 4.70 -22.58
N ALA A 94 -21.72 5.81 -23.33
CA ALA A 94 -22.91 6.65 -23.47
C ALA A 94 -24.10 5.88 -24.09
N GLU A 95 -23.83 4.99 -25.05
CA GLU A 95 -24.86 4.11 -25.64
C GLU A 95 -25.39 3.08 -24.63
N GLN A 96 -24.53 2.52 -23.77
CA GLN A 96 -24.93 1.50 -22.79
C GLN A 96 -25.65 2.06 -21.56
N ILE A 97 -25.28 3.27 -21.12
CA ILE A 97 -25.76 3.86 -19.86
C ILE A 97 -26.96 4.81 -20.09
N GLY A 98 -27.12 5.33 -21.32
CA GLY A 98 -28.16 6.31 -21.63
C GLY A 98 -27.89 7.69 -20.98
N ASP A 99 -28.92 8.52 -20.88
CA ASP A 99 -28.83 9.91 -20.40
C ASP A 99 -28.86 9.99 -18.87
N LEU A 100 -27.89 9.35 -18.20
CA LEU A 100 -27.71 9.55 -16.77
C LEU A 100 -27.04 10.91 -16.50
N PRO A 101 -27.46 11.64 -15.45
CA PRO A 101 -26.83 12.91 -15.05
C PRO A 101 -25.39 12.75 -14.53
N ILE A 102 -24.82 11.54 -14.60
CA ILE A 102 -23.49 11.18 -14.13
C ILE A 102 -22.62 10.83 -15.34
N LYS A 103 -21.56 11.61 -15.57
CA LYS A 103 -20.56 11.32 -16.60
C LYS A 103 -19.58 10.27 -16.09
N PHE A 104 -19.60 9.09 -16.69
CA PHE A 104 -18.59 8.05 -16.44
C PHE A 104 -17.38 8.26 -17.35
N SER A 105 -16.19 8.22 -16.76
CA SER A 105 -14.93 8.19 -17.50
C SER A 105 -14.18 6.93 -17.11
N PHE A 106 -14.07 6.00 -18.04
CA PHE A 106 -13.27 4.79 -17.87
C PHE A 106 -11.88 5.04 -18.42
N VAL A 107 -10.87 4.70 -17.62
CA VAL A 107 -9.47 4.73 -18.04
C VAL A 107 -9.03 3.30 -18.24
N MET A 108 -8.59 2.97 -19.46
CA MET A 108 -8.00 1.67 -19.73
C MET A 108 -6.56 1.67 -19.25
N THR A 109 -6.23 0.65 -18.47
CA THR A 109 -4.94 0.55 -17.81
C THR A 109 -4.35 -0.83 -18.10
N PRO A 110 -3.11 -0.93 -18.62
CA PRO A 110 -2.46 -2.21 -18.84
C PRO A 110 -2.40 -3.02 -17.55
N LEU A 111 -2.69 -4.32 -17.66
CA LEU A 111 -2.70 -5.21 -16.51
C LEU A 111 -1.34 -5.28 -15.79
N THR A 112 -0.25 -5.08 -16.53
CA THR A 112 1.13 -5.08 -15.99
C THR A 112 1.43 -3.89 -15.09
N GLU A 113 0.65 -2.82 -15.17
CA GLU A 113 0.90 -1.61 -14.38
C GLU A 113 0.05 -1.56 -13.11
N ILE A 114 -1.09 -2.26 -13.09
CA ILE A 114 -2.12 -2.14 -12.04
C ILE A 114 -1.52 -2.26 -10.64
N HIS A 115 -0.52 -3.13 -10.47
CA HIS A 115 0.13 -3.39 -9.19
C HIS A 115 0.73 -2.12 -8.55
N LEU A 116 1.28 -1.20 -9.35
CA LEU A 116 1.98 0.00 -8.87
C LEU A 116 1.16 1.27 -9.03
N LEU A 117 -0.03 1.17 -9.63
CA LEU A 117 -0.89 2.32 -9.87
C LEU A 117 -1.49 2.86 -8.57
N ARG A 118 -1.49 4.20 -8.49
CA ARG A 118 -2.12 4.95 -7.41
C ARG A 118 -3.64 5.00 -7.64
N THR A 119 -4.34 3.90 -7.44
CA THR A 119 -5.79 3.89 -7.70
C THR A 119 -6.55 4.35 -6.45
N SER A 120 -6.92 5.63 -6.42
CA SER A 120 -7.92 6.18 -5.48
C SER A 120 -9.37 6.03 -5.98
N GLN A 121 -9.56 5.49 -7.19
CA GLN A 121 -10.86 5.39 -7.84
C GLN A 121 -11.10 3.93 -8.25
N GLY A 122 -11.74 3.14 -7.38
CA GLY A 122 -12.16 1.76 -7.72
C GLY A 122 -11.98 0.72 -6.61
N GLY A 123 -12.55 0.97 -5.44
CA GLY A 123 -13.28 -0.05 -4.68
C GLY A 123 -12.54 -1.19 -3.96
N ALA A 124 -11.23 -1.41 -4.13
CA ALA A 124 -10.51 -2.29 -3.20
C ALA A 124 -9.07 -1.84 -3.00
N ALA A 125 -8.73 -1.61 -1.73
CA ALA A 125 -7.35 -1.64 -1.26
C ALA A 125 -6.69 -2.92 -1.79
N GLY A 126 -5.66 -2.80 -2.62
CA GLY A 126 -5.03 -3.97 -3.22
C GLY A 126 -3.82 -3.67 -4.09
N PHE A 127 -3.79 -2.53 -4.78
CA PHE A 127 -2.62 -2.17 -5.57
C PHE A 127 -1.58 -1.46 -4.70
N SER A 128 -0.35 -1.96 -4.76
CA SER A 128 0.81 -1.37 -4.12
C SER A 128 1.01 0.08 -4.59
N ASN A 129 1.66 0.89 -3.77
CA ASN A 129 1.93 2.28 -4.12
C ASN A 129 3.37 2.41 -4.59
N LEU A 130 3.59 2.83 -5.85
CA LEU A 130 4.92 3.15 -6.37
C LEU A 130 5.70 4.08 -5.44
N GLN A 131 5.04 5.04 -4.79
CA GLN A 131 5.68 5.96 -3.84
C GLN A 131 6.27 5.21 -2.63
N ARG A 132 5.63 4.11 -2.19
CA ARG A 132 6.13 3.29 -1.09
C ARG A 132 7.39 2.54 -1.51
N VAL A 133 7.39 1.99 -2.73
CA VAL A 133 8.57 1.33 -3.31
C VAL A 133 9.72 2.33 -3.48
N GLN A 134 9.43 3.50 -4.05
CA GLN A 134 10.41 4.59 -4.22
C GLN A 134 10.96 5.09 -2.88
N LEU A 135 10.12 5.20 -1.85
CA LEU A 135 10.53 5.59 -0.51
C LEU A 135 11.51 4.55 0.06
N PHE A 136 11.17 3.27 0.04
CA PHE A 136 12.05 2.21 0.55
C PHE A 136 13.35 2.12 -0.25
N ALA A 137 13.29 2.23 -1.58
CA ALA A 137 14.48 2.26 -2.43
C ALA A 137 15.38 3.47 -2.13
N GLY A 138 14.78 4.65 -1.93
CA GLY A 138 15.50 5.87 -1.56
C GLY A 138 16.20 5.74 -0.19
N ILE A 139 15.52 5.18 0.81
CA ILE A 139 16.11 4.91 2.13
C ILE A 139 17.27 3.91 2.00
N ALA A 140 17.08 2.81 1.28
CA ALA A 140 18.12 1.82 1.04
C ALA A 140 19.35 2.42 0.35
N LEU A 141 19.14 3.27 -0.65
CA LEU A 141 20.22 3.99 -1.34
C LEU A 141 20.98 4.93 -0.40
N CYS A 142 20.27 5.71 0.43
CA CYS A 142 20.90 6.60 1.42
C CYS A 142 21.76 5.82 2.42
N ILE A 143 21.26 4.69 2.93
CA ILE A 143 22.02 3.82 3.85
C ILE A 143 23.25 3.26 3.15
N LEU A 144 23.12 2.82 1.90
CA LEU A 144 24.23 2.30 1.11
C LEU A 144 25.31 3.36 0.87
N LEU A 145 24.91 4.59 0.54
CA LEU A 145 25.84 5.72 0.40
C LEU A 145 26.58 6.00 1.70
N ILE A 146 25.89 6.02 2.85
CA ILE A 146 26.52 6.15 4.17
C ILE A 146 27.57 5.06 4.38
N ALA A 147 27.26 3.80 4.05
CA ALA A 147 28.17 2.68 4.22
C ALA A 147 29.43 2.80 3.33
N VAL A 148 29.28 3.19 2.06
CA VAL A 148 30.40 3.41 1.15
C VAL A 148 31.29 4.54 1.65
N VAL A 149 30.70 5.68 2.03
CA VAL A 149 31.46 6.82 2.55
C VAL A 149 32.19 6.45 3.84
N ASN A 150 31.56 5.70 4.73
CA ASN A 150 32.18 5.21 5.95
C ASN A 150 33.38 4.28 5.65
N PHE A 151 33.22 3.35 4.70
CA PHE A 151 34.31 2.49 4.27
C PHE A 151 35.47 3.29 3.67
N MET A 152 35.18 4.27 2.81
CA MET A 152 36.20 5.18 2.27
C MET A 152 36.92 5.90 3.42
N ASN A 153 36.19 6.44 4.38
CA ASN A 153 36.75 7.14 5.54
C ASN A 153 37.67 6.23 6.36
N LEU A 154 37.27 4.99 6.65
CA LEU A 154 38.10 3.97 7.31
C LEU A 154 39.37 3.65 6.51
N ALA A 155 39.24 3.44 5.19
CA ALA A 155 40.37 3.19 4.30
C ALA A 155 41.32 4.40 4.22
N THR A 156 40.80 5.63 4.36
CA THR A 156 41.60 6.87 4.39
C THR A 156 42.30 7.10 5.73
N ALA A 157 41.75 6.63 6.86
CA ALA A 157 42.38 6.82 8.18
C ALA A 157 43.78 6.14 8.25
N GLY A 158 43.96 5.03 7.51
CA GLY A 158 45.25 4.36 7.33
C GLY A 158 46.11 4.88 6.17
N ALA A 159 45.70 5.97 5.49
CA ALA A 159 46.30 6.43 4.25
C ALA A 159 47.79 6.80 4.40
N ALA A 160 48.22 7.38 5.52
CA ALA A 160 49.62 7.75 5.72
C ALA A 160 50.56 6.53 5.75
N ARG A 161 50.11 5.43 6.38
CA ARG A 161 50.85 4.17 6.41
C ARG A 161 50.87 3.51 5.03
N ARG A 162 49.69 3.44 4.38
CA ARG A 162 49.56 2.88 3.02
C ARG A 162 50.32 3.67 1.96
N ALA A 163 50.37 4.99 2.09
CA ALA A 163 51.12 5.85 1.18
C ALA A 163 52.62 5.55 1.21
N ARG A 164 53.21 5.34 2.40
CA ARG A 164 54.62 4.93 2.53
C ARG A 164 54.87 3.58 1.86
N GLU A 165 54.00 2.61 2.08
CA GLU A 165 54.08 1.30 1.44
C GLU A 165 54.03 1.40 -0.09
N VAL A 166 53.07 2.17 -0.62
CA VAL A 166 52.92 2.44 -2.06
C VAL A 166 54.15 3.15 -2.61
N GLY A 167 54.69 4.14 -1.90
CA GLY A 167 55.89 4.88 -2.28
C GLY A 167 57.12 3.98 -2.38
N VAL A 168 57.31 3.05 -1.43
CA VAL A 168 58.38 2.04 -1.49
C VAL A 168 58.18 1.10 -2.68
N LYS A 169 56.97 0.58 -2.89
CA LYS A 169 56.66 -0.32 -4.02
C LYS A 169 56.88 0.35 -5.39
N LEU A 170 56.51 1.63 -5.53
CA LEU A 170 56.76 2.42 -6.74
C LEU A 170 58.26 2.67 -6.95
N ALA A 171 59.02 2.95 -5.88
CA ALA A 171 60.47 3.11 -5.95
C ALA A 171 61.19 1.80 -6.32
N MET A 172 60.64 0.65 -5.92
CA MET A 172 61.08 -0.69 -6.34
C MET A 172 60.64 -1.08 -7.76
N GLY A 173 60.01 -0.17 -8.53
CA GLY A 173 59.63 -0.40 -9.93
C GLY A 173 58.26 -1.05 -10.15
N THR A 174 57.41 -1.12 -9.12
CA THR A 174 56.03 -1.61 -9.31
C THR A 174 55.24 -0.63 -10.17
N SER A 175 54.51 -1.12 -11.18
CA SER A 175 53.66 -0.25 -12.00
C SER A 175 52.42 0.23 -11.24
N ARG A 176 51.99 1.47 -11.49
CA ARG A 176 50.76 2.04 -10.89
C ARG A 176 49.53 1.17 -11.15
N LEU A 177 49.41 0.60 -12.34
CA LEU A 177 48.30 -0.28 -12.71
C LEU A 177 48.26 -1.56 -11.85
N ARG A 178 49.41 -2.11 -11.45
CA ARG A 178 49.47 -3.29 -10.59
C ARG A 178 48.96 -2.98 -9.18
N LEU A 179 49.30 -1.80 -8.65
CA LEU A 179 48.82 -1.32 -7.34
C LEU A 179 47.31 -1.01 -7.37
N ILE A 180 46.81 -0.39 -8.45
CA ILE A 180 45.37 -0.14 -8.64
C ILE A 180 44.58 -1.46 -8.62
N ARG A 181 45.03 -2.47 -9.39
CA ARG A 181 44.40 -3.78 -9.43
C ARG A 181 44.42 -4.49 -8.07
N GLN A 182 45.52 -4.37 -7.33
CA GLN A 182 45.62 -4.90 -5.98
C GLN A 182 44.56 -4.26 -5.06
N PHE A 183 44.49 -2.93 -5.00
CA PHE A 183 43.55 -2.25 -4.09
C PHE A 183 42.09 -2.47 -4.46
N LEU A 184 41.76 -2.51 -5.75
CA LEU A 184 40.41 -2.85 -6.21
C LEU A 184 40.09 -4.32 -5.89
N GLY A 185 41.04 -5.24 -6.01
CA GLY A 185 40.87 -6.64 -5.61
C GLY A 185 40.65 -6.82 -4.11
N GLU A 186 41.42 -6.12 -3.27
CA GLU A 186 41.21 -6.12 -1.81
C GLU A 186 39.83 -5.56 -1.44
N SER A 187 39.40 -4.49 -2.11
CA SER A 187 38.08 -3.89 -1.88
C SER A 187 36.96 -4.82 -2.32
N LEU A 188 37.12 -5.49 -3.47
CA LEU A 188 36.16 -6.48 -3.98
C LEU A 188 36.04 -7.67 -3.02
N LEU A 189 37.15 -8.19 -2.52
CA LEU A 189 37.13 -9.29 -1.55
C LEU A 189 36.35 -8.91 -0.28
N MET A 190 36.60 -7.71 0.26
CA MET A 190 35.88 -7.22 1.42
C MET A 190 34.38 -7.06 1.17
N VAL A 191 33.99 -6.52 0.00
CA VAL A 191 32.58 -6.37 -0.38
C VAL A 191 31.90 -7.72 -0.55
N VAL A 192 32.54 -8.69 -1.20
CA VAL A 192 31.99 -10.04 -1.38
C VAL A 192 31.78 -10.73 -0.02
N LEU A 193 32.74 -10.64 0.90
CA LEU A 193 32.60 -11.20 2.25
C LEU A 193 31.47 -10.53 3.04
N ALA A 194 31.38 -9.20 2.96
CA ALA A 194 30.29 -8.45 3.58
C ALA A 194 28.92 -8.82 2.99
N MET A 195 28.86 -9.04 1.68
CA MET A 195 27.63 -9.43 0.98
C MET A 195 27.16 -10.83 1.41
N LEU A 196 28.07 -11.80 1.50
CA LEU A 196 27.76 -13.14 2.00
C LEU A 196 27.22 -13.10 3.44
N LEU A 197 27.85 -12.30 4.29
CA LEU A 197 27.39 -12.09 5.66
C LEU A 197 26.01 -11.41 5.69
N ALA A 198 25.79 -10.40 4.84
CA ALA A 198 24.51 -9.71 4.75
C ALA A 198 23.38 -10.64 4.30
N LEU A 199 23.61 -11.52 3.32
CA LEU A 199 22.64 -12.52 2.88
C LEU A 199 22.33 -13.53 4.00
N ALA A 200 23.36 -14.02 4.70
CA ALA A 200 23.17 -14.93 5.82
C ALA A 200 22.34 -14.28 6.94
N LEU A 201 22.62 -13.02 7.28
CA LEU A 201 21.86 -12.27 8.28
C LEU A 201 20.43 -11.95 7.81
N ALA A 202 20.25 -11.64 6.52
CA ALA A 202 18.93 -11.37 5.95
C ALA A 202 18.03 -12.61 6.06
N GLU A 203 18.54 -13.77 5.63
CA GLU A 203 17.82 -15.03 5.65
C GLU A 203 17.59 -15.54 7.08
N ALA A 204 18.62 -15.52 7.93
CA ALA A 204 18.55 -16.15 9.26
C ALA A 204 17.83 -15.30 10.32
N LEU A 205 17.84 -13.97 10.18
CA LEU A 205 17.34 -13.06 11.23
C LEU A 205 16.29 -12.08 10.73
N VAL A 206 16.55 -11.38 9.62
CA VAL A 206 15.69 -10.27 9.19
C VAL A 206 14.36 -10.78 8.63
N LEU A 207 14.39 -11.75 7.70
CA LEU A 207 13.17 -12.30 7.10
C LEU A 207 12.24 -12.96 8.14
N PRO A 208 12.71 -13.81 9.07
CA PRO A 208 11.84 -14.38 10.10
C PRO A 208 11.19 -13.31 10.99
N LEU A 209 11.94 -12.28 11.39
CA LEU A 209 11.43 -11.19 12.21
C LEU A 209 10.34 -10.40 11.49
N VAL A 210 10.58 -10.07 10.21
CA VAL A 210 9.67 -9.31 9.35
C VAL A 210 8.42 -10.13 9.05
N ASN A 211 8.58 -11.37 8.61
CA ASN A 211 7.47 -12.26 8.27
C ASN A 211 6.61 -12.58 9.50
N GLY A 212 7.22 -12.80 10.67
CA GLY A 212 6.49 -13.03 11.92
C GLY A 212 5.74 -11.80 12.42
N SER A 213 6.34 -10.61 12.32
CA SER A 213 5.74 -9.37 12.86
C SER A 213 4.69 -8.75 11.93
N LEU A 214 4.91 -8.82 10.62
CA LEU A 214 4.05 -8.19 9.61
C LEU A 214 3.10 -9.18 8.94
N GLN A 215 3.19 -10.48 9.27
CA GLN A 215 2.43 -11.55 8.63
C GLN A 215 2.63 -11.53 7.10
N TRP A 216 3.84 -11.15 6.67
CA TRP A 216 4.28 -11.21 5.28
C TRP A 216 4.94 -12.56 5.02
N ASN A 217 4.98 -12.98 3.76
CA ASN A 217 5.66 -14.20 3.33
C ASN A 217 6.76 -13.85 2.32
N LEU A 218 7.71 -13.02 2.74
CA LEU A 218 8.83 -12.60 1.90
C LEU A 218 9.91 -13.69 1.88
N GLN A 219 10.37 -14.04 0.69
CA GLN A 219 11.44 -14.99 0.47
C GLN A 219 12.48 -14.41 -0.49
N LEU A 220 13.77 -14.72 -0.29
CA LEU A 220 14.82 -14.31 -1.23
C LEU A 220 14.61 -14.91 -2.64
N THR A 221 13.88 -16.03 -2.73
CA THR A 221 13.55 -16.74 -3.97
C THR A 221 12.42 -16.10 -4.77
N ASP A 222 11.72 -15.10 -4.24
CA ASP A 222 10.64 -14.41 -4.95
C ASP A 222 11.16 -13.62 -6.16
N VAL A 223 12.45 -13.25 -6.13
CA VAL A 223 13.13 -12.65 -7.27
C VAL A 223 13.71 -13.75 -8.15
N SER A 224 13.55 -13.64 -9.48
CA SER A 224 14.15 -14.63 -10.38
C SER A 224 15.65 -14.79 -10.08
N PRO A 225 16.18 -16.03 -10.02
CA PRO A 225 17.57 -16.26 -9.64
C PRO A 225 18.57 -15.49 -10.50
N LEU A 226 18.29 -15.37 -11.80
CA LEU A 226 19.12 -14.63 -12.75
C LEU A 226 19.12 -13.12 -12.45
N LEU A 227 17.93 -12.53 -12.27
CA LEU A 227 17.82 -11.10 -11.95
C LEU A 227 18.48 -10.80 -10.61
N GLY A 228 18.18 -11.59 -9.57
CA GLY A 228 18.78 -11.45 -8.24
C GLY A 228 20.30 -11.48 -8.31
N MET A 229 20.89 -12.54 -8.89
CA MET A 229 22.35 -12.65 -9.02
C MET A 229 22.97 -11.53 -9.84
N SER A 230 22.30 -11.07 -10.91
CA SER A 230 22.78 -9.96 -11.73
C SER A 230 22.83 -8.63 -10.95
N VAL A 231 21.78 -8.34 -10.17
CA VAL A 231 21.69 -7.14 -9.33
C VAL A 231 22.74 -7.19 -8.21
N LEU A 232 22.87 -8.33 -7.53
CA LEU A 232 23.85 -8.48 -6.44
C LEU A 232 25.28 -8.36 -6.93
N THR A 233 25.59 -8.98 -8.08
CA THR A 233 26.92 -8.91 -8.69
C THR A 233 27.21 -7.49 -9.17
N GLY A 234 26.26 -6.85 -9.86
CA GLY A 234 26.37 -5.47 -10.32
C GLY A 234 26.58 -4.49 -9.17
N ALA A 235 25.79 -4.62 -8.10
CA ALA A 235 25.91 -3.81 -6.90
C ALA A 235 27.25 -4.03 -6.20
N SER A 236 27.70 -5.28 -6.04
CA SER A 236 28.98 -5.61 -5.40
C SER A 236 30.17 -5.02 -6.16
N LEU A 237 30.17 -5.12 -7.50
CA LEU A 237 31.20 -4.52 -8.34
C LEU A 237 31.21 -2.99 -8.23
N LEU A 238 30.03 -2.37 -8.29
CA LEU A 238 29.88 -0.92 -8.15
C LEU A 238 30.42 -0.46 -6.78
N LEU A 239 30.03 -1.14 -5.71
CA LEU A 239 30.46 -0.82 -4.35
C LEU A 239 31.96 -1.02 -4.17
N ALA A 240 32.52 -2.11 -4.68
CA ALA A 240 33.96 -2.37 -4.62
C ALA A 240 34.77 -1.28 -5.34
N VAL A 241 34.28 -0.81 -6.48
CA VAL A 241 34.89 0.30 -7.22
C VAL A 241 34.77 1.60 -6.42
N LEU A 242 33.59 1.96 -5.93
CA LEU A 242 33.39 3.21 -5.18
C LEU A 242 34.22 3.24 -3.89
N ALA A 243 34.21 2.13 -3.14
CA ALA A 243 34.95 1.93 -1.90
C ALA A 243 36.48 1.95 -2.12
N GLY A 244 36.93 1.27 -3.18
CA GLY A 244 38.35 1.13 -3.53
C GLY A 244 38.92 2.28 -4.34
N ALA A 245 38.08 3.14 -4.93
CA ALA A 245 38.50 4.22 -5.81
C ALA A 245 39.46 5.19 -5.13
N TYR A 246 39.21 5.54 -3.87
CA TYR A 246 40.09 6.47 -3.16
C TYR A 246 41.51 5.89 -2.96
N PRO A 247 41.71 4.72 -2.33
CA PRO A 247 43.04 4.12 -2.26
C PRO A 247 43.67 3.86 -3.63
N ALA A 248 42.88 3.38 -4.60
CA ALA A 248 43.37 2.98 -5.90
C ALA A 248 43.86 4.17 -6.72
N PHE A 249 43.08 5.25 -6.83
CA PHE A 249 43.43 6.38 -7.71
C PHE A 249 44.15 7.51 -6.98
N TYR A 250 43.75 7.82 -5.73
CA TYR A 250 44.31 8.97 -5.01
C TYR A 250 45.69 8.67 -4.41
N LEU A 251 45.90 7.49 -3.81
CA LEU A 251 47.21 7.15 -3.20
C LEU A 251 48.28 6.76 -4.22
N THR A 252 47.90 6.16 -5.34
CA THR A 252 48.86 5.75 -6.40
C THR A 252 49.31 6.90 -7.29
N ALA A 253 48.59 8.03 -7.27
CA ALA A 253 48.95 9.25 -7.99
C ALA A 253 50.11 10.04 -7.36
N TRP A 254 50.54 9.70 -6.14
CA TRP A 254 51.59 10.42 -5.43
C TRP A 254 52.99 10.09 -5.96
N ASN A 255 53.84 11.12 -6.08
CA ASN A 255 55.23 10.96 -6.47
C ASN A 255 56.03 10.32 -5.32
N ALA A 256 56.61 9.13 -5.57
CA ALA A 256 57.38 8.35 -4.59
C ALA A 256 58.47 9.19 -3.90
N THR A 257 59.10 10.12 -4.62
CA THR A 257 60.14 11.01 -4.10
C THR A 257 59.64 11.97 -3.01
N LYS A 258 58.41 12.49 -3.15
CA LYS A 258 57.79 13.37 -2.13
C LYS A 258 57.30 12.56 -0.92
N VAL A 259 56.80 11.35 -1.16
CA VAL A 259 56.28 10.46 -0.09
C VAL A 259 57.40 10.02 0.85
N LEU A 260 58.56 9.64 0.28
CA LEU A 260 59.72 9.18 1.05
C LEU A 260 60.42 10.29 1.83
N ARG A 261 60.32 11.56 1.37
CA ARG A 261 60.80 12.74 2.11
C ARG A 261 59.84 13.21 3.21
N GLY A 262 58.67 12.58 3.36
CA GLY A 262 57.69 12.93 4.40
C GLY A 262 56.88 14.21 4.11
N GLU A 263 57.05 14.84 2.94
CA GLU A 263 56.37 16.09 2.56
C GLU A 263 54.88 15.91 2.22
N VAL A 264 54.42 14.66 2.06
CA VAL A 264 53.12 14.32 1.46
C VAL A 264 51.95 14.33 2.46
N THR A 265 52.20 14.52 3.76
CA THR A 265 51.15 14.58 4.78
C THR A 265 50.34 15.89 4.78
N ARG A 266 50.67 16.88 3.93
CA ARG A 266 50.09 18.24 3.93
C ARG A 266 49.31 18.64 2.65
N GLY A 267 48.69 17.68 1.95
CA GLY A 267 47.80 17.99 0.82
C GLY A 267 46.43 18.54 1.28
N ARG A 268 46.20 19.86 1.17
CA ARG A 268 44.95 20.54 1.53
C ARG A 268 43.70 19.97 0.81
N SER A 269 43.86 19.44 -0.40
CA SER A 269 42.78 18.90 -1.24
C SER A 269 42.23 17.55 -0.76
N GLY A 270 43.08 16.60 -0.37
CA GLY A 270 42.64 15.29 0.14
C GLY A 270 41.94 15.36 1.49
N GLN A 271 42.40 16.29 2.35
CA GLN A 271 41.73 16.59 3.61
C GLN A 271 40.35 17.21 3.38
N TRP A 272 40.22 18.12 2.42
CA TRP A 272 38.93 18.72 2.07
C TRP A 272 37.95 17.69 1.51
N PHE A 273 38.37 16.83 0.58
CA PHE A 273 37.52 15.78 0.02
C PHE A 273 36.97 14.83 1.11
N ARG A 274 37.83 14.38 2.03
CA ARG A 274 37.41 13.56 3.17
C ARG A 274 36.43 14.28 4.08
N ASN A 275 36.72 15.55 4.42
CA ASN A 275 35.82 16.33 5.26
C ASN A 275 34.44 16.52 4.60
N THR A 276 34.38 16.77 3.30
CA THR A 276 33.12 16.86 2.55
C THR A 276 32.35 15.54 2.60
N LEU A 277 33.02 14.42 2.34
CA LEU A 277 32.41 13.08 2.45
C LEU A 277 31.83 12.83 3.85
N VAL A 278 32.59 13.11 4.91
CA VAL A 278 32.15 12.97 6.30
C VAL A 278 30.95 13.86 6.60
N VAL A 279 30.97 15.12 6.17
CA VAL A 279 29.84 16.05 6.37
C VAL A 279 28.59 15.56 5.65
N VAL A 280 28.70 15.11 4.39
CA VAL A 280 27.58 14.55 3.63
C VAL A 280 27.01 13.31 4.34
N GLN A 281 27.87 12.39 4.80
CA GLN A 281 27.46 11.20 5.54
C GLN A 281 26.64 11.57 6.79
N PHE A 282 27.19 12.42 7.66
CA PHE A 282 26.49 12.83 8.87
C PHE A 282 25.21 13.61 8.57
N THR A 283 25.20 14.42 7.51
CA THR A 283 23.98 15.14 7.08
C THR A 283 22.87 14.15 6.71
N ILE A 284 23.17 13.13 5.90
CA ILE A 284 22.19 12.11 5.51
C ILE A 284 21.73 11.32 6.76
N SER A 285 22.64 10.93 7.65
CA SER A 285 22.30 10.21 8.87
C SER A 285 21.40 11.03 9.80
N ILE A 286 21.73 12.31 10.04
CA ILE A 286 20.92 13.21 10.87
C ILE A 286 19.54 13.42 10.22
N ALA A 287 19.47 13.62 8.90
CA ALA A 287 18.21 13.78 8.19
C ALA A 287 17.30 12.54 8.36
N LEU A 288 17.85 11.33 8.23
CA LEU A 288 17.09 10.08 8.45
C LEU A 288 16.60 9.92 9.89
N ILE A 289 17.43 10.28 10.87
CA ILE A 289 17.04 10.26 12.29
C ILE A 289 15.90 11.25 12.53
N VAL A 290 16.03 12.50 12.06
CA VAL A 290 14.99 13.53 12.19
C VAL A 290 13.71 13.09 11.50
N ALA A 291 13.78 12.56 10.27
CA ALA A 291 12.61 12.06 9.55
C ALA A 291 11.88 10.95 10.33
N THR A 292 12.64 10.02 10.92
CA THR A 292 12.08 8.94 11.75
C THR A 292 11.43 9.47 13.02
N LEU A 293 12.05 10.44 13.70
CA LEU A 293 11.50 11.07 14.90
C LEU A 293 10.23 11.86 14.59
N VAL A 294 10.23 12.64 13.50
CA VAL A 294 9.05 13.38 13.03
C VAL A 294 7.92 12.42 12.70
N MET A 295 8.19 11.34 11.95
CA MET A 295 7.18 10.34 11.61
C MET A 295 6.62 9.65 12.86
N SER A 296 7.47 9.32 13.84
CA SER A 296 7.05 8.75 15.13
C SER A 296 6.19 9.73 15.93
N ALA A 297 6.57 11.01 15.95
CA ALA A 297 5.81 12.08 16.61
C ALA A 297 4.44 12.29 15.93
N GLN A 298 4.41 12.31 14.59
CA GLN A 298 3.17 12.42 13.82
C GLN A 298 2.24 11.23 14.04
N LEU A 299 2.78 10.00 14.07
CA LEU A 299 1.97 8.81 14.36
C LEU A 299 1.41 8.84 15.78
N ARG A 300 2.21 9.30 16.76
CA ARG A 300 1.78 9.46 18.14
C ARG A 300 0.71 10.55 18.27
N PHE A 301 0.89 11.67 17.58
CA PHE A 301 -0.08 12.74 17.49
C PHE A 301 -1.39 12.22 16.87
N ALA A 302 -1.35 11.57 15.72
CA ALA A 302 -2.54 11.02 15.06
C ALA A 302 -3.29 9.97 15.90
N ARG A 303 -2.57 9.22 16.75
CA ARG A 303 -3.18 8.25 17.68
C ARG A 303 -3.87 8.91 18.88
N ASN A 304 -3.28 9.99 19.41
CA ASN A 304 -3.70 10.63 20.66
C ASN A 304 -4.48 11.93 20.46
N ALA A 305 -4.52 12.47 19.24
CA ALA A 305 -5.32 13.63 18.91
C ALA A 305 -6.78 13.35 19.21
N ASP A 306 -7.46 14.33 19.79
CA ASP A 306 -8.90 14.26 20.00
C ASP A 306 -9.57 14.12 18.63
N LYS A 307 -10.28 13.02 18.44
CA LYS A 307 -10.96 12.69 17.18
C LYS A 307 -12.38 13.27 17.13
N GLY A 308 -12.88 13.81 18.24
CA GLY A 308 -14.27 14.25 18.38
C GLY A 308 -15.28 13.10 18.49
N PHE A 309 -14.80 11.86 18.68
CA PHE A 309 -15.61 10.67 18.92
C PHE A 309 -14.83 9.62 19.74
N ASP A 310 -15.54 8.80 20.50
CA ASP A 310 -14.95 7.79 21.38
C ASP A 310 -14.88 6.41 20.68
N LEU A 311 -13.67 5.87 20.55
CA LEU A 311 -13.43 4.51 20.03
C LEU A 311 -13.07 3.52 21.15
N SER A 312 -13.05 3.96 22.39
CA SER A 312 -12.60 3.14 23.53
C SER A 312 -13.59 2.01 23.77
N GLY A 313 -13.12 0.76 23.73
CA GLY A 313 -13.97 -0.41 23.96
C GLY A 313 -14.90 -0.77 22.79
N VAL A 314 -14.76 -0.13 21.62
CA VAL A 314 -15.58 -0.45 20.44
C VAL A 314 -15.04 -1.69 19.73
N MET A 315 -15.87 -2.72 19.61
CA MET A 315 -15.59 -3.92 18.82
C MET A 315 -16.45 -3.92 17.55
N MET A 316 -15.81 -4.15 16.40
CA MET A 316 -16.50 -4.28 15.12
C MET A 316 -16.76 -5.75 14.82
N LEU A 317 -18.00 -6.08 14.51
CA LEU A 317 -18.42 -7.41 14.09
C LEU A 317 -18.97 -7.33 12.67
N ALA A 318 -18.38 -8.11 11.77
CA ALA A 318 -18.91 -8.25 10.42
C ALA A 318 -20.13 -9.18 10.46
N LEU A 319 -21.28 -8.66 10.04
CA LEU A 319 -22.50 -9.44 9.96
C LEU A 319 -22.62 -10.13 8.58
N PRO A 320 -23.22 -11.33 8.52
CA PRO A 320 -23.55 -11.96 7.25
C PRO A 320 -24.44 -11.06 6.39
N SER A 321 -24.22 -11.08 5.08
CA SER A 321 -24.88 -10.17 4.14
C SER A 321 -26.40 -10.37 4.01
N ASN A 322 -26.89 -11.55 4.40
CA ASN A 322 -28.31 -11.91 4.39
C ASN A 322 -29.09 -11.37 5.62
N LEU A 323 -28.39 -10.92 6.68
CA LEU A 323 -28.99 -10.24 7.82
C LEU A 323 -29.15 -8.75 7.49
N GLY A 324 -30.16 -8.42 6.68
CA GLY A 324 -30.55 -7.04 6.43
C GLY A 324 -30.94 -6.35 7.74
N ALA A 325 -30.66 -5.04 7.86
CA ALA A 325 -30.97 -4.24 9.06
C ALA A 325 -32.45 -4.26 9.48
N GLN A 326 -33.34 -4.77 8.62
CA GLN A 326 -34.79 -4.86 8.84
C GLN A 326 -35.28 -6.28 9.15
N SER A 327 -34.43 -7.31 9.16
CA SER A 327 -34.89 -8.66 9.46
C SER A 327 -35.25 -8.80 10.94
N SER A 328 -36.27 -9.61 11.23
CA SER A 328 -36.65 -9.94 12.61
C SER A 328 -35.49 -10.56 13.38
N GLU A 329 -34.70 -11.37 12.69
CA GLU A 329 -33.51 -12.05 13.15
C GLU A 329 -32.44 -11.05 13.58
N TYR A 330 -32.30 -9.94 12.84
CA TYR A 330 -31.38 -8.86 13.16
C TYR A 330 -31.81 -8.13 14.45
N GLN A 331 -33.09 -7.81 14.61
CA GLN A 331 -33.60 -7.19 15.84
C GLN A 331 -33.41 -8.11 17.06
N VAL A 332 -33.61 -9.42 16.88
CA VAL A 332 -33.32 -10.41 17.92
C VAL A 332 -31.82 -10.45 18.24
N LEU A 333 -30.94 -10.39 17.24
CA LEU A 333 -29.50 -10.36 17.43
C LEU A 333 -29.05 -9.12 18.21
N LEU A 334 -29.52 -7.92 17.81
CA LEU A 334 -29.25 -6.67 18.52
C LEU A 334 -29.66 -6.75 19.99
N ASN A 335 -30.89 -7.23 20.26
CA ASN A 335 -31.39 -7.36 21.62
C ASN A 335 -30.59 -8.38 22.44
N ARG A 336 -30.13 -9.47 21.81
CA ARG A 336 -29.25 -10.44 22.48
C ARG A 336 -27.87 -9.89 22.76
N LEU A 337 -27.27 -9.15 21.82
CA LEU A 337 -25.97 -8.51 22.01
C LEU A 337 -26.02 -7.47 23.13
N ARG A 338 -27.06 -6.64 23.18
CA ARG A 338 -27.31 -5.69 24.28
C ARG A 338 -27.54 -6.38 25.63
N ALA A 339 -28.01 -7.63 25.62
CA ALA A 339 -28.21 -8.40 26.84
C ALA A 339 -26.93 -9.10 27.34
N VAL A 340 -25.83 -9.10 26.56
CA VAL A 340 -24.56 -9.69 27.00
C VAL A 340 -23.95 -8.81 28.09
N PRO A 341 -23.60 -9.35 29.27
CA PRO A 341 -22.93 -8.58 30.32
C PRO A 341 -21.62 -7.95 29.81
N GLY A 342 -21.49 -6.64 29.97
CA GLY A 342 -20.32 -5.87 29.50
C GLY A 342 -20.48 -5.24 28.11
N VAL A 343 -21.64 -5.39 27.45
CA VAL A 343 -21.99 -4.63 26.26
C VAL A 343 -22.84 -3.43 26.66
N ASP A 344 -22.32 -2.22 26.47
CA ASP A 344 -23.02 -0.98 26.81
C ASP A 344 -24.05 -0.56 25.74
N ASP A 345 -23.69 -0.64 24.45
CA ASP A 345 -24.59 -0.36 23.33
C ASP A 345 -24.14 -1.08 22.05
N VAL A 346 -25.00 -1.09 21.02
CA VAL A 346 -24.77 -1.70 19.71
C VAL A 346 -25.33 -0.79 18.62
N ALA A 347 -24.51 -0.47 17.62
CA ALA A 347 -24.89 0.28 16.43
C ALA A 347 -24.46 -0.46 15.15
N LEU A 348 -25.12 -0.14 14.03
CA LEU A 348 -24.81 -0.71 12.72
C LEU A 348 -24.44 0.39 11.73
N THR A 349 -23.49 0.06 10.87
CA THR A 349 -23.01 0.91 9.79
C THR A 349 -22.53 0.04 8.64
N THR A 350 -22.65 0.53 7.40
CA THR A 350 -22.15 -0.17 6.21
C THR A 350 -20.64 0.02 5.99
N GLY A 351 -19.98 0.84 6.81
CA GLY A 351 -18.55 1.13 6.73
C GLY A 351 -17.97 1.52 8.09
N THR A 352 -16.66 1.65 8.20
CA THR A 352 -16.07 2.16 9.44
C THR A 352 -16.13 3.69 9.43
N ILE A 353 -16.29 4.33 10.59
CA ILE A 353 -16.27 5.81 10.67
C ILE A 353 -14.95 6.42 10.15
N LEU A 354 -13.90 5.60 10.05
CA LEU A 354 -12.58 5.97 9.57
C LEU A 354 -12.36 5.66 8.08
N THR A 355 -13.16 4.79 7.48
CA THR A 355 -12.95 4.29 6.11
C THR A 355 -14.24 3.86 5.42
N GLN A 356 -14.35 4.28 4.16
CA GLN A 356 -15.41 4.00 3.20
C GLN A 356 -16.73 4.70 3.46
N ALA A 357 -17.08 5.57 2.51
CA ALA A 357 -18.44 6.02 2.27
C ALA A 357 -18.62 6.13 0.75
N ALA A 358 -19.80 5.75 0.26
CA ALA A 358 -20.12 5.90 -1.15
C ALA A 358 -20.24 7.40 -1.45
N THR A 359 -19.46 7.91 -2.40
CA THR A 359 -19.57 9.31 -2.78
C THR A 359 -20.73 9.48 -3.76
N VAL A 360 -21.69 10.32 -3.42
CA VAL A 360 -22.80 10.69 -4.27
C VAL A 360 -22.77 12.18 -4.55
N LEU A 361 -23.34 12.58 -5.68
CA LEU A 361 -23.59 13.98 -5.96
C LEU A 361 -24.88 14.39 -5.24
N VAL A 362 -24.81 15.42 -4.40
CA VAL A 362 -25.95 16.00 -3.69
C VAL A 362 -26.13 17.43 -4.16
N THR A 363 -27.34 17.75 -4.61
CA THR A 363 -27.72 19.10 -4.99
C THR A 363 -28.65 19.68 -3.93
N THR A 364 -28.61 21.00 -3.78
CA THR A 364 -29.53 21.73 -2.90
C THR A 364 -30.26 22.78 -3.72
N GLN A 365 -31.35 23.35 -3.18
CA GLN A 365 -32.05 24.46 -3.85
C GLN A 365 -31.12 25.67 -4.07
N ASP A 366 -30.20 25.89 -3.13
CA ASP A 366 -29.25 27.02 -3.17
C ASP A 366 -27.96 26.71 -3.95
N ALA A 367 -27.68 25.43 -4.21
CA ALA A 367 -26.50 24.96 -4.96
C ALA A 367 -26.90 23.87 -5.98
N PRO A 368 -27.49 24.27 -7.13
CA PRO A 368 -27.94 23.34 -8.16
C PRO A 368 -26.79 22.63 -8.88
N GLU A 369 -25.57 23.17 -8.87
CA GLU A 369 -24.36 22.50 -9.38
C GLU A 369 -23.94 21.30 -8.50
N GLY A 370 -24.37 21.29 -7.23
CA GLY A 370 -24.19 20.20 -6.28
C GLY A 370 -22.78 20.08 -5.67
N GLY A 371 -22.70 19.29 -4.60
CA GLY A 371 -21.49 18.91 -3.90
C GLY A 371 -21.36 17.40 -3.83
N ARG A 372 -20.12 16.88 -3.87
CA ARG A 372 -19.86 15.45 -3.68
C ARG A 372 -19.80 15.13 -2.19
N LEU A 373 -20.77 14.36 -1.70
CA LEU A 373 -20.82 13.93 -0.30
C LEU A 373 -20.62 12.43 -0.20
N ALA A 374 -19.89 12.02 0.84
CA ALA A 374 -19.76 10.61 1.17
C ALA A 374 -20.92 10.23 2.11
N LEU A 375 -21.80 9.34 1.65
CA LEU A 375 -22.91 8.83 2.45
C LEU A 375 -22.51 7.54 3.16
N MET A 376 -22.86 7.47 4.44
CA MET A 376 -22.63 6.31 5.29
C MET A 376 -23.97 5.87 5.92
N PRO A 377 -24.67 4.90 5.28
CA PRO A 377 -25.85 4.28 5.86
C PRO A 377 -25.53 3.68 7.24
N SER A 378 -26.36 4.01 8.22
CA SER A 378 -26.17 3.58 9.62
C SER A 378 -27.48 3.57 10.40
N THR A 379 -27.46 2.99 11.60
CA THR A 379 -28.58 3.09 12.55
C THR A 379 -28.65 4.47 13.18
N GLU A 380 -29.86 4.83 13.63
CA GLU A 380 -30.15 6.14 14.22
C GLU A 380 -29.27 6.47 15.44
N ASN A 381 -28.92 5.45 16.24
CA ASN A 381 -28.09 5.60 17.44
C ASN A 381 -26.58 5.71 17.17
N LEU A 382 -26.11 5.69 15.92
CA LEU A 382 -24.66 5.65 15.63
C LEU A 382 -23.90 6.85 16.24
N LEU A 383 -24.47 8.05 16.16
CA LEU A 383 -23.83 9.26 16.69
C LEU A 383 -23.77 9.25 18.22
N GLU A 384 -24.81 8.73 18.87
CA GLU A 384 -24.86 8.56 20.33
C GLU A 384 -23.86 7.48 20.79
N PHE A 385 -23.79 6.36 20.06
CA PHE A 385 -22.84 5.28 20.29
C PHE A 385 -21.39 5.78 20.31
N PHE A 386 -21.03 6.66 19.36
CA PHE A 386 -19.71 7.29 19.30
C PHE A 386 -19.57 8.57 20.13
N ARG A 387 -20.63 8.98 20.83
CA ARG A 387 -20.71 10.20 21.66
C ARG A 387 -20.32 11.47 20.90
N ILE A 388 -20.76 11.57 19.65
CA ILE A 388 -20.45 12.70 18.77
C ILE A 388 -21.33 13.89 19.15
N PRO A 389 -20.76 15.02 19.61
CA PRO A 389 -21.55 16.19 19.96
C PRO A 389 -22.18 16.83 18.71
N LEU A 390 -23.46 17.17 18.81
CA LEU A 390 -24.17 17.93 17.77
C LEU A 390 -23.87 19.42 17.91
N LEU A 391 -23.58 20.08 16.78
CA LEU A 391 -23.45 21.54 16.73
C LEU A 391 -24.83 22.22 16.67
N ALA A 392 -25.80 21.58 16.02
CA ALA A 392 -27.18 22.04 15.89
C ALA A 392 -28.10 20.85 15.60
N GLY A 393 -29.40 21.00 15.87
CA GLY A 393 -30.41 20.00 15.57
C GLY A 393 -30.59 18.93 16.65
N ARG A 394 -30.97 17.73 16.22
CA ARG A 394 -31.31 16.58 17.08
C ARG A 394 -30.67 15.31 16.52
N TYR A 395 -30.51 14.29 17.36
CA TYR A 395 -30.11 12.96 16.88
C TYR A 395 -31.21 12.34 16.02
N PRO A 396 -30.88 11.58 14.96
CA PRO A 396 -31.88 10.82 14.20
C PRO A 396 -32.73 9.93 15.11
N GLY A 397 -34.02 9.76 14.80
CA GLY A 397 -34.96 8.94 15.59
C GLY A 397 -35.49 9.60 16.88
N SER A 398 -34.86 10.69 17.34
CA SER A 398 -35.41 11.49 18.45
C SER A 398 -36.63 12.31 17.98
N ALA A 399 -37.74 12.30 18.74
CA ALA A 399 -38.99 13.04 18.49
C ALA A 399 -40.04 12.42 17.54
N GLY A 400 -40.02 11.10 17.27
CA GLY A 400 -41.13 10.40 16.60
C GLY A 400 -41.32 10.76 15.12
N ILE A 401 -40.31 11.37 14.51
CA ILE A 401 -40.23 11.62 13.07
C ILE A 401 -39.55 10.40 12.43
N ASP A 402 -40.14 9.88 11.36
CA ASP A 402 -39.57 8.78 10.60
C ASP A 402 -38.36 9.29 9.78
N ASP A 403 -37.19 9.24 10.39
CA ASP A 403 -35.91 9.56 9.73
C ASP A 403 -35.39 8.36 8.90
N SER A 404 -36.15 7.25 8.81
CA SER A 404 -35.76 6.06 8.07
C SER A 404 -36.02 6.22 6.57
N VAL A 405 -35.12 6.92 5.89
CA VAL A 405 -35.14 6.96 4.41
C VAL A 405 -34.52 5.68 3.87
N LEU A 406 -35.37 4.76 3.42
CA LEU A 406 -34.95 3.54 2.76
C LEU A 406 -34.43 3.83 1.35
N PHE A 407 -33.14 3.63 1.13
CA PHE A 407 -32.55 3.64 -0.23
C PHE A 407 -33.03 2.47 -1.11
N SER A 408 -33.70 1.47 -0.55
CA SER A 408 -34.29 0.35 -1.28
C SER A 408 -35.77 0.15 -0.90
N ARG A 409 -36.68 0.77 -1.67
CA ARG A 409 -38.08 0.30 -1.73
C ARG A 409 -38.26 -0.64 -2.92
N PRO A 410 -39.06 -1.72 -2.80
CA PRO A 410 -39.56 -2.44 -3.96
C PRO A 410 -40.38 -1.48 -4.84
N ALA A 411 -40.34 -1.70 -6.16
CA ALA A 411 -40.91 -0.84 -7.19
C ALA A 411 -42.43 -0.54 -7.07
N SER A 412 -43.13 -1.08 -6.08
CA SER A 412 -44.58 -0.94 -5.87
C SER A 412 -45.00 0.37 -5.18
N VAL A 413 -44.07 1.20 -4.69
CA VAL A 413 -44.40 2.47 -4.00
C VAL A 413 -43.77 3.65 -4.74
N ALA A 414 -44.32 3.98 -5.91
CA ALA A 414 -43.67 4.84 -6.92
C ALA A 414 -44.02 6.35 -6.88
N ASN A 415 -44.86 6.86 -5.97
CA ASN A 415 -45.46 8.19 -6.18
C ASN A 415 -45.17 9.28 -5.13
N ALA A 416 -44.16 9.13 -4.26
CA ALA A 416 -43.66 10.26 -3.46
C ALA A 416 -42.15 10.16 -3.29
N ALA A 417 -41.42 11.23 -3.62
CA ALA A 417 -39.99 11.33 -3.31
C ALA A 417 -39.82 11.18 -1.79
N PRO A 418 -38.97 10.25 -1.32
CA PRO A 418 -38.83 10.05 0.11
C PRO A 418 -38.22 11.30 0.75
N THR A 419 -38.90 11.85 1.73
CA THR A 419 -38.38 12.91 2.60
C THR A 419 -37.92 12.26 3.90
N GLY A 420 -36.68 12.48 4.32
CA GLY A 420 -36.27 12.19 5.68
C GLY A 420 -34.95 12.85 6.04
N GLY A 421 -34.56 12.68 7.31
CA GLY A 421 -33.43 13.38 7.90
C GLY A 421 -32.08 12.93 7.35
N VAL A 422 -31.16 13.89 7.18
CA VAL A 422 -29.74 13.63 6.92
C VAL A 422 -28.92 14.41 7.93
N VAL A 423 -27.88 13.79 8.48
CA VAL A 423 -26.90 14.48 9.32
C VAL A 423 -25.70 14.85 8.47
N LEU A 424 -25.34 16.13 8.50
CA LEU A 424 -24.15 16.67 7.83
C LEU A 424 -23.09 17.00 8.86
N ASN A 425 -21.82 16.69 8.54
CA ASN A 425 -20.71 17.23 9.30
C ASN A 425 -20.42 18.68 8.87
N ALA A 426 -19.65 19.41 9.67
CA ALA A 426 -19.34 20.81 9.42
C ALA A 426 -18.66 21.05 8.05
N ALA A 427 -17.81 20.12 7.60
CA ALA A 427 -17.15 20.23 6.30
C ALA A 427 -18.16 20.11 5.13
N ALA A 428 -19.13 19.18 5.24
CA ALA A 428 -20.18 19.01 4.26
C ALA A 428 -21.14 20.21 4.22
N ALA A 429 -21.51 20.76 5.39
CA ALA A 429 -22.30 22.00 5.46
C ALA A 429 -21.58 23.18 4.78
N GLY A 430 -20.26 23.31 5.02
CA GLY A 430 -19.44 24.34 4.39
C GLY A 430 -19.35 24.26 2.86
N LEU A 431 -19.49 23.07 2.26
CA LEU A 431 -19.54 22.92 0.79
C LEU A 431 -20.75 23.63 0.17
N PHE A 432 -21.83 23.79 0.93
CA PHE A 432 -23.04 24.49 0.51
C PHE A 432 -23.12 25.92 1.05
N GLY A 433 -22.04 26.43 1.66
CA GLY A 433 -22.01 27.76 2.26
C GLY A 433 -22.80 27.89 3.56
N TRP A 434 -23.16 26.78 4.20
CA TRP A 434 -23.85 26.77 5.50
C TRP A 434 -22.82 26.79 6.64
N THR A 435 -23.05 27.64 7.65
CA THR A 435 -22.14 27.86 8.79
C THR A 435 -22.71 27.37 10.10
#